data_AF-A0A1Z4JFW5-F1
#
_entry.id   AF-A0A1Z4JFW5-F1
#
_cell.length_a   1.000
_cell.length_b   1.000
_cell.length_c   1.000
_cell.angle_alpha   90.00
_cell.angle_beta   90.00
_cell.angle_gamma   90.00
#
_symmetry.space_group_name_H-M   'P 1'
#
loop_
_entity.id
_entity.type
_entity.pdbx_description
1 polymer ?
#
loop_
_entity_poly.entity_id
_entity_poly.type
_entity_poly.pdbx_seq_one_letter_code
_entity_poly.pdbx_strand_id
1 'polypeptide(L)'
;MRSPVQIISAIVLMSALSLGSGIPLLQASAAPIRHPTVLLTTAYPKTLSWRVRKDLARRVGIPTTELRVMQAERKTWGDGCLELPKTDEFCTQQLIEGWKVVVAHQNQTWVYHTDLQGRLLRLAESQPSELLPKNVVFRSRMSGGFAGQTYDTILLSDGTMQQAIDMGGDPRRTQSASSSASLRAWKITPQKVEEFRELLKREQFQNFNRKTYSPPQGAADFFIVTLASPVGTVQYADIEQENLPRSLQTIIQAWNALK
;
A
#
# COMPACT_ATOMS: atom_id res chain seq x y z
N MET A 1 10.60 -61.94 -78.75
CA MET A 1 9.52 -62.95 -78.93
C MET A 1 8.43 -62.67 -77.89
N ARG A 2 7.17 -62.59 -78.35
CA ARG A 2 5.86 -62.72 -77.64
C ARG A 2 5.58 -61.85 -76.38
N SER A 3 4.87 -60.73 -76.60
CA SER A 3 3.42 -60.48 -76.32
C SER A 3 2.82 -60.84 -74.92
N PRO A 4 1.63 -60.30 -74.55
CA PRO A 4 1.35 -59.56 -73.31
C PRO A 4 0.40 -60.35 -72.37
N VAL A 5 0.03 -59.81 -71.20
CA VAL A 5 -1.32 -59.98 -70.61
C VAL A 5 -1.57 -58.82 -69.63
N GLN A 6 -2.82 -58.43 -69.61
CA GLN A 6 -3.44 -57.23 -69.09
C GLN A 6 -4.11 -57.54 -67.72
N ILE A 7 -4.76 -56.53 -67.13
CA ILE A 7 -6.01 -56.61 -66.34
C ILE A 7 -5.93 -56.72 -64.79
N ILE A 8 -6.34 -55.58 -64.19
CA ILE A 8 -7.31 -55.35 -63.10
C ILE A 8 -6.83 -55.27 -61.64
N SER A 9 -7.14 -54.09 -61.11
CA SER A 9 -7.30 -53.61 -59.73
C SER A 9 -7.64 -54.64 -58.64
N ALA A 10 -7.01 -54.46 -57.48
CA ALA A 10 -7.68 -54.57 -56.19
C ALA A 10 -6.98 -53.72 -55.11
N ILE A 11 -7.78 -52.85 -54.51
CA ILE A 11 -7.53 -52.05 -53.31
C ILE A 11 -7.39 -53.00 -52.11
N VAL A 12 -6.42 -52.83 -51.21
CA VAL A 12 -6.62 -52.88 -49.73
C VAL A 12 -5.49 -52.11 -49.03
N LEU A 13 -5.91 -51.26 -48.09
CA LEU A 13 -5.15 -50.38 -47.22
C LEU A 13 -4.09 -51.11 -46.35
N MET A 14 -2.89 -50.55 -46.28
CA MET A 14 -1.93 -50.82 -45.20
C MET A 14 -1.64 -49.56 -44.39
N SER A 15 -2.15 -49.60 -43.16
CA SER A 15 -1.53 -49.18 -41.89
C SER A 15 -0.60 -47.96 -41.88
N ALA A 16 -1.04 -46.93 -41.15
CA ALA A 16 -0.13 -46.13 -40.32
C ALA A 16 -0.76 -45.96 -38.93
N LEU A 17 -0.27 -46.74 -37.96
CA LEU A 17 -0.36 -46.40 -36.54
C LEU A 17 0.40 -45.09 -36.33
N SER A 18 -0.32 -44.02 -35.99
CA SER A 18 0.29 -42.87 -35.34
C SER A 18 -0.43 -42.67 -34.01
N LEU A 19 0.27 -43.03 -32.93
CA LEU A 19 -0.08 -42.64 -31.57
C LEU A 19 0.18 -41.13 -31.44
N GLY A 20 -0.78 -40.33 -31.89
CA GLY A 20 -0.83 -38.91 -31.57
C GLY A 20 -1.29 -38.73 -30.14
N SER A 21 -0.36 -38.67 -29.19
CA SER A 21 -0.58 -38.21 -27.82
C SER A 21 -0.92 -36.73 -27.85
N GLY A 22 -2.19 -36.41 -28.13
CA GLY A 22 -2.75 -35.08 -27.95
C GLY A 22 -2.91 -34.79 -26.46
N ILE A 23 -1.91 -34.17 -25.84
CA ILE A 23 -2.10 -33.49 -24.56
C ILE A 23 -3.06 -32.33 -24.84
N PRO A 24 -4.25 -32.27 -24.23
CA PRO A 24 -5.05 -31.07 -24.33
C PRO A 24 -4.24 -29.96 -23.63
N LEU A 25 -3.80 -28.98 -24.40
CA LEU A 25 -3.36 -27.69 -23.85
C LEU A 25 -4.54 -27.17 -23.04
N LEU A 26 -4.45 -27.31 -21.71
CA LEU A 26 -5.21 -26.52 -20.77
C LEU A 26 -4.91 -25.07 -21.12
N GLN A 27 -5.77 -24.49 -21.93
CA GLN A 27 -5.81 -23.07 -22.19
C GLN A 27 -6.15 -22.46 -20.83
N ALA A 28 -5.11 -22.07 -20.09
CA ALA A 28 -5.25 -21.32 -18.87
C ALA A 28 -5.92 -20.00 -19.28
N SER A 29 -7.24 -19.98 -19.22
CA SER A 29 -8.01 -18.75 -19.20
C SER A 29 -7.51 -18.01 -17.96
N ALA A 30 -6.54 -17.12 -18.14
CA ALA A 30 -6.20 -16.13 -17.16
C ALA A 30 -7.47 -15.33 -16.93
N ALA A 31 -8.23 -15.74 -15.91
CA ALA A 31 -9.33 -14.94 -15.41
C ALA A 31 -8.73 -13.55 -15.16
N PRO A 32 -9.36 -12.47 -15.67
CA PRO A 32 -8.86 -11.14 -15.38
C PRO A 32 -8.77 -11.03 -13.86
N ILE A 33 -7.58 -10.72 -13.34
CA ILE A 33 -7.37 -10.44 -11.93
C ILE A 33 -8.31 -9.27 -11.64
N ARG A 34 -9.49 -9.60 -11.10
CA ARG A 34 -10.43 -8.61 -10.62
C ARG A 34 -9.71 -7.93 -9.46
N HIS A 35 -9.25 -6.71 -9.69
CA HIS A 35 -8.87 -5.81 -8.63
C HIS A 35 -9.96 -5.89 -7.53
N PRO A 36 -9.62 -6.10 -6.25
CA PRO A 36 -10.61 -6.25 -5.17
C PRO A 36 -11.33 -4.93 -4.84
N THR A 37 -11.43 -4.01 -5.79
CA THR A 37 -12.03 -2.68 -5.62
C THR A 37 -13.57 -2.70 -5.76
N VAL A 38 -14.17 -3.79 -6.24
CA VAL A 38 -15.62 -3.80 -6.59
C VAL A 38 -16.54 -4.44 -5.54
N LEU A 39 -16.04 -5.08 -4.48
CA LEU A 39 -16.90 -5.77 -3.49
C LEU A 39 -17.27 -4.98 -2.22
N LEU A 40 -16.86 -3.71 -2.08
CA LEU A 40 -16.95 -2.99 -0.80
C LEU A 40 -18.29 -2.28 -0.51
N THR A 41 -19.20 -2.12 -1.48
CA THR A 41 -20.35 -1.21 -1.28
C THR A 41 -21.61 -1.86 -0.71
N THR A 42 -21.77 -3.18 -0.75
CA THR A 42 -22.97 -3.87 -0.22
C THR A 42 -22.78 -4.53 1.14
N ALA A 43 -21.55 -4.89 1.54
CA ALA A 43 -21.32 -5.64 2.78
C ALA A 43 -21.02 -4.74 4.00
N TYR A 44 -20.40 -3.57 3.81
CA TYR A 44 -20.00 -2.69 4.93
C TYR A 44 -21.13 -1.72 5.32
N PRO A 45 -21.71 -1.81 6.54
CA PRO A 45 -22.87 -1.02 6.90
C PRO A 45 -22.61 0.49 6.94
N LYS A 46 -23.49 1.29 6.32
CA LYS A 46 -23.41 2.76 6.35
C LYS A 46 -23.45 3.32 7.78
N THR A 47 -24.22 2.68 8.65
CA THR A 47 -24.30 3.02 10.08
C THR A 47 -22.96 2.85 10.78
N LEU A 48 -22.23 1.76 10.49
CA LEU A 48 -20.88 1.52 11.01
C LEU A 48 -19.88 2.54 10.44
N SER A 49 -19.93 2.81 9.13
CA SER A 49 -19.12 3.86 8.48
C SER A 49 -19.27 5.22 9.16
N TRP A 50 -20.49 5.61 9.50
CA TRP A 50 -20.75 6.86 10.21
C TRP A 50 -20.21 6.84 11.64
N ARG A 51 -20.36 5.74 12.38
CA ARG A 51 -19.84 5.61 13.75
C ARG A 51 -18.32 5.73 13.80
N VAL A 52 -17.61 5.02 12.92
CA VAL A 52 -16.14 5.09 12.82
C VAL A 52 -15.70 6.52 12.50
N ARG A 53 -16.27 7.15 11.47
CA ARG A 53 -15.91 8.53 11.10
C ARG A 53 -16.24 9.54 12.19
N LYS A 54 -17.37 9.37 12.89
CA LYS A 54 -17.77 10.25 14.01
C LYS A 54 -16.82 10.11 15.21
N ASP A 55 -16.41 8.90 15.55
CA ASP A 55 -15.43 8.67 16.61
C ASP A 55 -14.08 9.29 16.25
N LEU A 56 -13.59 9.03 15.03
CA LEU A 56 -12.33 9.61 14.55
C LEU A 56 -12.37 11.13 14.52
N ALA A 57 -13.41 11.73 13.95
CA ALA A 57 -13.58 13.19 13.90
C ALA A 57 -13.44 13.85 15.27
N ARG A 58 -13.99 13.23 16.32
CA ARG A 58 -13.87 13.75 17.69
C ARG A 58 -12.44 13.69 18.22
N ARG A 59 -11.66 12.67 17.84
CA ARG A 59 -10.28 12.48 18.29
C ARG A 59 -9.30 13.44 17.63
N VAL A 60 -9.48 13.71 16.35
CA VAL A 60 -8.49 14.44 15.54
C VAL A 60 -8.95 15.83 15.10
N GLY A 61 -10.18 16.24 15.43
CA GLY A 61 -10.71 17.56 15.09
C GLY A 61 -11.03 17.77 13.61
N ILE A 62 -11.09 16.71 12.81
CA ILE A 62 -11.39 16.76 11.37
C ILE A 62 -12.90 16.56 11.13
N PRO A 63 -13.57 17.36 10.28
CA PRO A 63 -14.98 17.15 9.96
C PRO A 63 -15.26 15.76 9.37
N THR A 64 -16.34 15.12 9.83
CA THR A 64 -16.75 13.78 9.36
C THR A 64 -16.95 13.65 7.84
N THR A 65 -17.22 14.78 7.17
CA THR A 65 -17.39 14.90 5.72
C THR A 65 -16.07 14.79 4.96
N GLU A 66 -14.94 15.12 5.59
CA GLU A 66 -13.62 15.03 4.98
C GLU A 66 -12.97 13.67 5.21
N LEU A 67 -13.39 12.94 6.25
CA LEU A 67 -12.93 11.58 6.52
C LEU A 67 -13.56 10.57 5.55
N ARG A 68 -12.72 9.76 4.88
CA ARG A 68 -13.15 8.77 3.89
C ARG A 68 -12.78 7.35 4.32
N VAL A 69 -13.74 6.43 4.33
CA VAL A 69 -13.43 5.01 4.51
C VAL A 69 -12.84 4.47 3.20
N MET A 70 -11.59 4.02 3.24
CA MET A 70 -10.86 3.50 2.08
C MET A 70 -11.01 1.99 1.94
N GLN A 71 -11.06 1.27 3.07
CA GLN A 71 -11.18 -0.18 3.11
C GLN A 71 -11.97 -0.60 4.34
N ALA A 72 -12.75 -1.67 4.19
CA ALA A 72 -13.39 -2.35 5.31
C ALA A 72 -13.34 -3.86 5.05
N GLU A 73 -12.67 -4.58 5.93
CA GLU A 73 -12.47 -6.03 5.83
C GLU A 73 -13.14 -6.72 7.02
N ARG A 74 -13.90 -7.79 6.75
CA ARG A 74 -14.42 -8.66 7.80
C ARG A 74 -13.27 -9.37 8.50
N LYS A 75 -13.22 -9.28 9.82
CA LYS A 75 -12.22 -9.98 10.63
C LYS A 75 -12.85 -10.48 11.92
N THR A 76 -12.41 -11.65 12.37
CA THR A 76 -12.69 -12.18 13.70
C THR A 76 -11.48 -11.92 14.58
N TRP A 77 -11.71 -11.30 15.73
CA TRP A 77 -10.69 -10.92 16.70
C TRP A 77 -10.54 -12.00 17.77
N GLY A 78 -9.32 -12.21 18.25
CA GLY A 78 -9.00 -13.21 19.28
C GLY A 78 -9.48 -12.91 20.70
N ASP A 79 -9.84 -11.65 21.00
CA ASP A 79 -10.20 -11.22 22.36
C ASP A 79 -11.26 -10.10 22.41
N GLY A 80 -11.73 -9.83 23.64
CA GLY A 80 -12.69 -8.78 23.97
C GLY A 80 -12.23 -7.35 23.71
N CYS A 81 -10.94 -7.16 23.48
CA CYS A 81 -10.33 -5.87 23.16
C CYS A 81 -9.99 -5.75 21.68
N LEU A 82 -10.52 -6.62 20.83
CA LEU A 82 -10.27 -6.59 19.39
C LEU A 82 -8.76 -6.64 19.06
N GLU A 83 -7.98 -7.40 19.84
CA GLU A 83 -6.52 -7.52 19.74
C GLU A 83 -5.78 -6.20 20.02
N LEU A 84 -6.44 -5.25 20.72
CA LEU A 84 -5.91 -3.93 21.06
C LEU A 84 -6.13 -3.62 22.56
N PRO A 85 -5.52 -4.38 23.49
CA PRO A 85 -5.60 -4.09 24.92
C PRO A 85 -5.03 -2.69 25.24
N LYS A 86 -5.68 -1.95 26.14
CA LYS A 86 -5.07 -0.77 26.75
C LYS A 86 -4.14 -1.18 27.90
N THR A 87 -3.30 -0.25 28.34
CA THR A 87 -2.50 -0.41 29.57
C THR A 87 -3.37 -0.86 30.73
N ASP A 88 -2.96 -1.93 31.40
CA ASP A 88 -3.64 -2.55 32.54
C ASP A 88 -5.09 -3.03 32.28
N GLU A 89 -5.49 -3.17 31.02
CA GLU A 89 -6.80 -3.69 30.64
C GLU A 89 -6.76 -5.21 30.45
N PHE A 90 -7.61 -5.92 31.20
CA PHE A 90 -7.82 -7.35 31.00
C PHE A 90 -8.89 -7.59 29.94
N CYS A 91 -8.51 -8.30 28.88
CA CYS A 91 -9.38 -8.64 27.75
C CYS A 91 -9.92 -10.05 27.90
N THR A 92 -11.21 -10.25 27.62
CA THR A 92 -11.82 -11.58 27.64
C THR A 92 -11.27 -12.44 26.50
N GLN A 93 -11.05 -13.73 26.73
CA GLN A 93 -10.66 -14.69 25.69
C GLN A 93 -11.88 -15.15 24.88
N GLN A 94 -12.47 -14.22 24.13
CA GLN A 94 -13.66 -14.48 23.31
C GLN A 94 -13.40 -14.03 21.88
N LEU A 95 -13.82 -14.87 20.93
CA LEU A 95 -13.83 -14.51 19.51
C LEU A 95 -14.93 -13.48 19.23
N ILE A 96 -14.55 -12.34 18.66
CA ILE A 96 -15.48 -11.27 18.28
C ILE A 96 -15.44 -11.07 16.77
N GLU A 97 -16.57 -11.27 16.09
CA GLU A 97 -16.68 -10.90 14.69
C GLU A 97 -16.79 -9.37 14.52
N GLY A 98 -16.18 -8.87 13.46
CA GLY A 98 -16.00 -7.44 13.32
C GLY A 98 -15.47 -6.98 11.98
N TRP A 99 -14.94 -5.75 11.99
CA TRP A 99 -14.33 -5.13 10.84
C TRP A 99 -13.00 -4.47 11.18
N LYS A 100 -12.00 -4.69 10.31
CA LYS A 100 -10.83 -3.84 10.18
C LYS A 100 -11.15 -2.75 9.17
N VAL A 101 -11.21 -1.49 9.60
CA VAL A 101 -11.63 -0.35 8.79
C VAL A 101 -10.48 0.63 8.65
N VAL A 102 -10.13 0.97 7.41
CA VAL A 102 -9.13 2.00 7.12
C VAL A 102 -9.84 3.27 6.74
N VAL A 103 -9.64 4.34 7.52
CA VAL A 103 -10.14 5.69 7.24
C VAL A 103 -8.98 6.57 6.83
N ALA A 104 -9.17 7.41 5.82
CA ALA A 104 -8.18 8.35 5.34
C ALA A 104 -8.70 9.80 5.34
N HIS A 105 -7.78 10.73 5.54
CA HIS A 105 -7.96 12.15 5.28
C HIS A 105 -6.61 12.73 4.90
N GLN A 106 -6.58 13.41 3.74
CA GLN A 106 -5.34 13.89 3.13
C GLN A 106 -4.29 12.77 3.13
N ASN A 107 -3.14 12.99 3.77
CA ASN A 107 -2.04 12.03 3.79
C ASN A 107 -2.01 11.18 5.05
N GLN A 108 -3.09 11.15 5.83
CA GLN A 108 -3.19 10.37 7.04
C GLN A 108 -4.22 9.24 6.91
N THR A 109 -3.88 8.06 7.43
CA THR A 109 -4.78 6.93 7.59
C THR A 109 -4.87 6.50 9.05
N TRP A 110 -6.03 5.96 9.40
CA TRP A 110 -6.33 5.40 10.70
C TRP A 110 -6.95 4.04 10.52
N VAL A 111 -6.40 3.04 11.21
CA VAL A 111 -6.92 1.68 11.22
C VAL A 111 -7.78 1.49 12.45
N TYR A 112 -9.04 1.15 12.26
CA TYR A 112 -9.99 0.84 13.31
C TYR A 112 -10.26 -0.66 13.35
N HIS A 113 -10.28 -1.23 14.55
CA HIS A 113 -10.89 -2.51 14.83
C HIS A 113 -12.27 -2.27 15.45
N THR A 114 -13.28 -2.99 14.96
CA THR A 114 -14.66 -2.80 15.38
C THR A 114 -15.37 -4.14 15.54
N ASP A 115 -16.44 -4.20 16.34
CA ASP A 115 -17.42 -5.29 16.28
C ASP A 115 -18.36 -5.11 15.08
N LEU A 116 -19.21 -6.11 14.81
CA LEU A 116 -20.16 -6.11 13.68
C LEU A 116 -21.01 -4.83 13.57
N GLN A 117 -21.38 -4.22 14.70
CA GLN A 117 -22.30 -3.08 14.78
C GLN A 117 -21.62 -1.73 15.11
N GLY A 118 -20.30 -1.73 15.38
CA GLY A 118 -19.58 -0.54 15.86
C GLY A 118 -20.06 -0.06 17.22
N ARG A 119 -20.41 -0.98 18.13
CA ARG A 119 -20.58 -0.70 19.55
C ARG A 119 -19.23 -0.64 20.26
N LEU A 120 -18.28 -1.44 19.80
CA LEU A 120 -16.89 -1.37 20.21
C LEU A 120 -16.04 -0.86 19.04
N LEU A 121 -15.30 0.22 19.28
CA LEU A 121 -14.41 0.86 18.31
C LEU A 121 -13.05 1.08 18.98
N ARG A 122 -11.99 0.55 18.39
CA ARG A 122 -10.62 0.78 18.85
C ARG A 122 -9.74 1.24 17.69
N LEU A 123 -8.99 2.31 17.92
CA LEU A 123 -8.00 2.79 16.98
C LEU A 123 -6.72 1.98 17.18
N ALA A 124 -6.37 1.17 16.17
CA ALA A 124 -5.19 0.33 16.17
C ALA A 124 -3.93 1.15 15.91
N GLU A 125 -3.96 1.91 14.80
CA GLU A 125 -2.80 2.61 14.28
C GLU A 125 -3.23 3.90 13.61
N SER A 126 -2.42 4.94 13.77
CA SER A 126 -2.48 6.13 12.93
C SER A 126 -1.17 6.21 12.17
N GLN A 127 -1.24 6.04 10.87
CA GLN A 127 -0.08 6.11 10.01
C GLN A 127 -0.41 6.98 8.83
N PRO A 128 0.57 7.68 8.26
CA PRO A 128 0.26 8.38 7.04
C PRO A 128 -0.07 7.41 5.88
N SER A 129 -0.98 7.79 4.99
CA SER A 129 -1.60 6.88 4.02
C SER A 129 -0.56 6.25 3.08
N GLU A 130 -0.53 4.92 2.97
CA GLU A 130 0.23 4.23 1.92
C GLU A 130 -0.36 4.52 0.53
N LEU A 131 -1.67 4.74 0.46
CA LEU A 131 -2.35 5.19 -0.75
C LEU A 131 -2.26 6.72 -0.85
N LEU A 132 -1.45 7.21 -1.77
CA LEU A 132 -1.33 8.64 -1.98
C LEU A 132 -2.61 9.24 -2.59
N PRO A 133 -3.16 10.32 -2.01
CA PRO A 133 -4.20 11.11 -2.65
C PRO A 133 -3.78 11.59 -4.04
N LYS A 134 -4.75 11.80 -4.94
CA LYS A 134 -4.49 12.24 -6.33
C LYS A 134 -3.71 13.56 -6.45
N ASN A 135 -3.81 14.42 -5.43
CA ASN A 135 -3.12 15.71 -5.39
C ASN A 135 -1.70 15.62 -4.79
N VAL A 136 -1.21 14.44 -4.45
CA VAL A 136 0.19 14.25 -4.04
C VAL A 136 1.03 13.94 -5.27
N VAL A 137 2.08 14.72 -5.46
CA VAL A 137 3.10 14.46 -6.49
C VAL A 137 4.08 13.42 -5.98
N PHE A 138 4.56 13.60 -4.74
CA PHE A 138 5.56 12.73 -4.14
C PHE A 138 5.55 12.83 -2.63
N ARG A 139 5.96 11.75 -1.98
CA ARG A 139 6.03 11.65 -0.53
C ARG A 139 7.25 10.85 -0.12
N SER A 140 7.89 11.27 0.96
CA SER A 140 9.03 10.60 1.57
C SER A 140 8.79 10.50 3.06
N ARG A 141 8.65 9.27 3.56
CA ARG A 141 8.64 8.96 4.98
C ARG A 141 9.98 8.36 5.36
N MET A 142 10.60 8.86 6.42
CA MET A 142 11.85 8.36 6.95
C MET A 142 11.63 8.03 8.42
N SER A 143 11.76 6.76 8.80
CA SER A 143 11.49 6.29 10.16
C SER A 143 12.66 5.45 10.67
N GLY A 144 13.15 5.73 11.87
CA GLY A 144 14.25 4.97 12.47
C GLY A 144 15.22 5.83 13.27
N GLY A 145 16.49 5.42 13.23
CA GLY A 145 17.55 5.99 14.06
C GLY A 145 17.40 5.65 15.55
N PHE A 146 18.40 6.06 16.34
CA PHE A 146 18.49 5.75 17.78
C PHE A 146 17.27 6.23 18.60
N ALA A 147 16.65 7.35 18.21
CA ALA A 147 15.52 7.95 18.91
C ALA A 147 14.14 7.55 18.35
N GLY A 148 14.08 6.70 17.32
CA GLY A 148 12.80 6.29 16.70
C GLY A 148 12.01 7.47 16.11
N GLN A 149 12.69 8.38 15.42
CA GLN A 149 12.07 9.57 14.85
C GLN A 149 11.43 9.25 13.50
N THR A 150 10.28 9.88 13.23
CA THR A 150 9.62 9.82 11.92
C THR A 150 9.56 11.20 11.28
N TYR A 151 10.08 11.30 10.06
CA TYR A 151 9.97 12.46 9.19
C TYR A 151 9.04 12.12 8.04
N ASP A 152 8.01 12.91 7.80
CA ASP A 152 7.09 12.71 6.69
C ASP A 152 7.00 13.99 5.85
N THR A 153 7.54 13.96 4.65
CA THR A 153 7.56 15.11 3.73
C THR A 153 6.74 14.81 2.49
N ILE A 154 5.79 15.69 2.16
CA ILE A 154 4.85 15.55 1.05
C ILE A 154 4.97 16.76 0.14
N LEU A 155 5.05 16.52 -1.18
CA LEU A 155 4.80 17.51 -2.22
C LEU A 155 3.38 17.36 -2.79
N LEU A 156 2.59 18.42 -2.69
CA LEU A 156 1.28 18.51 -3.33
C LEU A 156 1.39 19.10 -4.74
N SER A 157 0.39 18.82 -5.58
CA SER A 157 0.31 19.30 -6.97
C SER A 157 0.17 20.81 -7.10
N ASP A 158 -0.23 21.51 -6.04
CA ASP A 158 -0.32 22.98 -5.98
C ASP A 158 1.01 23.64 -5.53
N GLY A 159 2.09 22.85 -5.44
CA GLY A 159 3.40 23.29 -4.99
C GLY A 159 3.54 23.46 -3.48
N THR A 160 2.53 23.10 -2.69
CA THR A 160 2.69 23.06 -1.23
C THR A 160 3.59 21.89 -0.84
N MET A 161 4.70 22.18 -0.17
CA MET A 161 5.48 21.19 0.53
C MET A 161 5.12 21.20 2.02
N GLN A 162 4.87 20.03 2.59
CA GLN A 162 4.55 19.86 4.00
C GLN A 162 5.49 18.83 4.63
N GLN A 163 6.02 19.13 5.80
CA GLN A 163 6.83 18.21 6.59
C GLN A 163 6.22 18.08 7.99
N ALA A 164 5.93 16.85 8.39
CA ALA A 164 5.57 16.47 9.75
C ALA A 164 6.75 15.75 10.40
N ILE A 165 7.09 16.12 11.63
CA ILE A 165 8.13 15.45 12.42
C ILE A 165 7.46 14.85 13.65
N ASP A 166 7.40 13.54 13.73
CA ASP A 166 6.99 12.82 14.94
C ASP A 166 8.25 12.40 15.70
N MET A 167 8.51 13.10 16.79
CA MET A 167 9.56 12.72 17.73
C MET A 167 8.99 11.60 18.58
N GLY A 168 9.29 10.36 18.21
CA GLY A 168 8.75 9.15 18.84
C GLY A 168 8.58 9.31 20.36
N GLY A 169 7.33 9.33 20.81
CA GLY A 169 7.02 9.16 22.22
C GLY A 169 7.23 7.70 22.61
N ASP A 170 7.51 7.46 23.90
CA ASP A 170 7.56 6.11 24.49
C ASP A 170 6.43 5.23 23.92
N PRO A 171 6.72 4.06 23.32
CA PRO A 171 5.68 3.16 22.80
C PRO A 171 4.71 2.68 23.90
N ARG A 172 5.04 2.86 25.19
CA ARG A 172 4.13 2.63 26.33
C ARG A 172 3.15 3.78 26.59
N ARG A 173 3.25 4.90 25.88
CA ARG A 173 2.31 6.02 25.97
C ARG A 173 1.12 5.81 25.03
N THR A 174 0.46 4.66 25.16
CA THR A 174 -0.89 4.45 24.64
C THR A 174 -1.88 5.25 25.49
N GLN A 175 -1.94 6.56 25.27
CA GLN A 175 -3.10 7.44 25.48
C GLN A 175 -2.63 8.90 25.59
N SER A 176 -3.29 9.74 24.81
CA SER A 176 -3.40 11.19 25.07
C SER A 176 -2.11 11.99 24.98
N ALA A 177 -1.70 12.27 23.76
CA ALA A 177 -1.58 13.63 23.27
C ALA A 177 -1.42 13.52 21.76
N SER A 178 -1.92 14.49 21.01
CA SER A 178 -1.32 14.82 19.73
C SER A 178 0.19 14.63 19.85
N SER A 179 0.81 13.68 19.15
CA SER A 179 2.22 13.88 18.81
C SER A 179 2.22 15.27 18.21
N SER A 180 2.90 16.20 18.86
CA SER A 180 2.98 17.58 18.40
C SER A 180 3.87 17.54 17.18
N ALA A 181 3.33 16.94 16.11
CA ALA A 181 3.95 16.88 14.81
C ALA A 181 4.14 18.34 14.45
N SER A 182 5.38 18.80 14.52
CA SER A 182 5.70 20.14 14.07
C SER A 182 5.46 20.13 12.56
N LEU A 183 4.35 20.75 12.14
CA LEU A 183 3.98 20.87 10.75
C LEU A 183 4.68 22.10 10.19
N ARG A 184 5.67 21.86 9.35
CA ARG A 184 6.32 22.89 8.54
C ARG A 184 5.71 22.84 7.15
N ALA A 185 5.39 24.00 6.58
CA ALA A 185 4.91 24.09 5.22
C ALA A 185 5.60 25.25 4.49
N TRP A 186 5.97 25.01 3.24
CA TRP A 186 6.56 26.01 2.36
C TRP A 186 6.09 25.81 0.92
N LYS A 187 6.34 26.80 0.06
CA LYS A 187 5.91 26.78 -1.34
C LYS A 187 7.08 26.48 -2.26
N ILE A 188 6.86 25.55 -3.18
CA ILE A 188 7.71 25.25 -4.32
C ILE A 188 7.09 25.90 -5.55
N THR A 189 7.92 26.47 -6.43
CA THR A 189 7.42 27.11 -7.65
C THR A 189 6.77 26.08 -8.57
N PRO A 190 5.69 26.44 -9.30
CA PRO A 190 5.03 25.52 -10.22
C PRO A 190 5.99 24.89 -11.24
N GLN A 191 6.99 25.65 -11.70
CA GLN A 191 8.04 25.15 -12.59
C GLN A 191 8.83 23.98 -11.96
N LYS A 192 9.33 24.13 -10.73
CA LYS A 192 10.09 23.07 -10.04
C LYS A 192 9.22 21.83 -9.77
N VAL A 193 7.93 22.01 -9.50
CA VAL A 193 6.99 20.88 -9.34
C VAL A 193 6.89 20.10 -10.64
N GLU A 194 6.72 20.78 -11.78
CA GLU A 194 6.59 20.12 -13.07
C GLU A 194 7.90 19.45 -13.51
N GLU A 195 9.04 20.12 -13.31
CA GLU A 195 10.38 19.53 -13.55
C GLU A 195 10.55 18.21 -12.78
N PHE A 196 10.11 18.17 -11.52
CA PHE A 196 10.17 16.97 -10.71
C PHE A 196 9.17 15.89 -11.17
N ARG A 197 7.96 16.25 -11.60
CA ARG A 197 7.00 15.30 -12.20
C ARG A 197 7.56 14.65 -13.46
N GLU A 198 8.18 15.44 -14.33
CA GLU A 198 8.80 14.93 -15.56
C GLU A 198 10.04 14.08 -15.26
N LEU A 199 10.81 14.40 -14.21
CA LEU A 199 11.88 13.54 -13.72
C LEU A 199 11.33 12.17 -13.31
N LEU A 200 10.26 12.09 -12.50
CA LEU A 200 9.68 10.81 -12.08
C LEU A 200 9.26 9.93 -13.28
N LYS A 201 8.74 10.55 -14.35
CA LYS A 201 8.38 9.85 -15.60
C LYS A 201 9.61 9.36 -16.34
N ARG A 202 10.60 10.25 -16.55
CA ARG A 202 11.84 9.97 -17.28
C ARG A 202 12.65 8.85 -16.62
N GLU A 203 12.77 8.90 -15.29
CA GLU A 203 13.46 7.90 -14.47
C GLU A 203 12.61 6.64 -14.20
N GLN A 204 11.39 6.61 -14.75
CA GLN A 204 10.46 5.47 -14.70
C GLN A 204 10.19 4.98 -13.28
N PHE A 205 9.80 5.89 -12.38
CA PHE A 205 9.62 5.57 -10.97
C PHE A 205 8.64 4.40 -10.71
N GLN A 206 7.67 4.18 -11.61
CA GLN A 206 6.76 3.03 -11.57
C GLN A 206 7.47 1.67 -11.54
N ASN A 207 8.69 1.57 -12.08
CA ASN A 207 9.48 0.34 -12.09
C ASN A 207 10.01 -0.04 -10.70
N PHE A 208 9.91 0.87 -9.73
CA PHE A 208 10.26 0.61 -8.34
C PHE A 208 9.06 0.22 -7.47
N ASN A 209 7.86 0.19 -8.03
CA ASN A 209 6.66 -0.12 -7.28
C ASN A 209 6.79 -1.46 -6.53
N ARG A 210 6.61 -1.40 -5.21
CA ARG A 210 6.73 -2.53 -4.26
C ARG A 210 8.13 -3.13 -4.18
N LYS A 211 9.18 -2.41 -4.57
CA LYS A 211 10.56 -2.82 -4.32
C LYS A 211 11.03 -2.40 -2.93
N THR A 212 11.85 -3.25 -2.33
CA THR A 212 12.48 -3.02 -1.04
C THR A 212 13.98 -3.29 -1.16
N TYR A 213 14.79 -2.33 -0.72
CA TYR A 213 16.25 -2.44 -0.64
C TYR A 213 16.62 -2.55 0.84
N SER A 214 16.86 -3.78 1.28
CA SER A 214 17.11 -4.10 2.68
C SER A 214 18.51 -3.64 3.12
N PRO A 215 18.68 -3.25 4.39
CA PRO A 215 19.99 -2.93 4.95
C PRO A 215 20.91 -4.17 4.97
N PRO A 216 22.24 -3.97 5.12
CA PRO A 216 23.19 -5.06 5.29
C PRO A 216 22.88 -5.86 6.55
N GLN A 217 23.26 -7.14 6.56
CA GLN A 217 23.12 -7.98 7.74
C GLN A 217 23.92 -7.40 8.91
N GLY A 218 23.28 -7.27 10.08
CA GLY A 218 23.91 -6.74 11.28
C GLY A 218 24.02 -5.21 11.34
N ALA A 219 23.51 -4.49 10.32
CA ALA A 219 23.36 -3.05 10.42
C ALA A 219 22.33 -2.69 11.50
N ALA A 220 22.59 -1.60 12.21
CA ALA A 220 21.70 -0.97 13.17
C ALA A 220 21.73 0.55 12.94
N ASP A 221 20.89 1.29 13.67
CA ASP A 221 20.88 2.75 13.70
C ASP A 221 20.66 3.47 12.35
N PHE A 222 20.05 2.79 11.38
CA PHE A 222 19.67 3.36 10.08
C PHE A 222 18.23 3.86 10.08
N PHE A 223 17.89 4.67 9.08
CA PHE A 223 16.52 5.00 8.76
C PHE A 223 15.98 4.10 7.65
N ILE A 224 14.74 3.68 7.81
CA ILE A 224 13.95 3.17 6.70
C ILE A 224 13.28 4.35 6.00
N VAL A 225 13.60 4.52 4.72
CA VAL A 225 13.01 5.52 3.84
C VAL A 225 11.98 4.83 2.96
N THR A 226 10.75 5.36 2.95
CA THR A 226 9.69 4.99 2.01
C THR A 226 9.41 6.18 1.10
N LEU A 227 9.62 6.00 -0.20
CA LEU A 227 9.24 6.97 -1.23
C LEU A 227 7.97 6.51 -1.92
N ALA A 228 7.07 7.44 -2.18
CA ALA A 228 5.79 7.17 -2.81
C ALA A 228 5.45 8.24 -3.84
N SER A 229 4.84 7.81 -4.94
CA SER A 229 4.17 8.66 -5.93
C SER A 229 2.84 7.97 -6.35
N PRO A 230 1.95 8.64 -7.10
CA PRO A 230 0.71 8.01 -7.58
C PRO A 230 0.93 6.72 -8.39
N VAL A 231 2.13 6.49 -8.93
CA VAL A 231 2.44 5.33 -9.79
C VAL A 231 3.20 4.22 -9.08
N GLY A 232 3.61 4.40 -7.82
CA GLY A 232 4.28 3.34 -7.08
C GLY A 232 4.93 3.78 -5.77
N THR A 233 5.42 2.78 -5.04
CA THR A 233 6.14 2.94 -3.78
C THR A 233 7.44 2.16 -3.77
N VAL A 234 8.47 2.67 -3.10
CA VAL A 234 9.75 1.98 -2.91
C VAL A 234 10.28 2.24 -1.51
N GLN A 235 10.89 1.23 -0.91
CA GLN A 235 11.47 1.31 0.41
C GLN A 235 12.97 1.00 0.35
N TYR A 236 13.78 1.74 1.09
CA TYR A 236 15.21 1.45 1.23
C TYR A 236 15.72 1.86 2.61
N ALA A 237 16.77 1.20 3.10
CA ALA A 237 17.52 1.72 4.24
C ALA A 237 18.46 2.84 3.77
N ASP A 238 18.55 3.95 4.49
CA ASP A 238 19.37 5.11 4.11
C ASP A 238 20.86 4.77 3.92
N ILE A 239 21.37 3.80 4.67
CA ILE A 239 22.73 3.22 4.49
C ILE A 239 22.95 2.58 3.11
N GLU A 240 21.89 2.17 2.41
CA GLU A 240 21.97 1.56 1.07
C GLU A 240 21.88 2.60 -0.06
N GLN A 241 21.76 3.89 0.23
CA GLN A 241 21.43 4.91 -0.77
C GLN A 241 22.41 4.94 -1.95
N GLU A 242 23.70 4.72 -1.71
CA GLU A 242 24.75 4.71 -2.73
C GLU A 242 24.72 3.44 -3.62
N ASN A 243 24.10 2.36 -3.13
CA ASN A 243 23.96 1.08 -3.83
C ASN A 243 22.65 0.99 -4.65
N LEU A 244 21.76 1.98 -4.51
CA LEU A 244 20.48 2.00 -5.23
C LEU A 244 20.70 2.12 -6.75
N PRO A 245 19.74 1.69 -7.59
CA PRO A 245 19.80 1.95 -9.03
C PRO A 245 19.95 3.44 -9.34
N ARG A 246 20.77 3.78 -10.34
CA ARG A 246 21.10 5.18 -10.68
C ARG A 246 19.88 6.08 -10.84
N SER A 247 18.82 5.59 -11.50
CA SER A 247 17.58 6.36 -11.67
C SER A 247 16.89 6.69 -10.35
N LEU A 248 16.91 5.78 -9.37
CA LEU A 248 16.39 6.04 -8.03
C LEU A 248 17.27 7.05 -7.27
N GLN A 249 18.59 6.96 -7.40
CA GLN A 249 19.51 7.96 -6.83
C GLN A 249 19.25 9.36 -7.39
N THR A 250 19.05 9.48 -8.71
CA THR A 250 18.72 10.76 -9.37
C THR A 250 17.41 11.35 -8.83
N ILE A 251 16.38 10.53 -8.62
CA ILE A 251 15.12 10.97 -8.02
C ILE A 251 15.34 11.47 -6.58
N ILE A 252 16.11 10.73 -5.77
CA ILE A 252 16.41 11.11 -4.37
C ILE A 252 17.18 12.42 -4.31
N GLN A 253 18.19 12.60 -5.17
CA GLN A 253 18.97 13.84 -5.24
C GLN A 253 18.09 15.04 -5.60
N ALA A 254 17.26 14.92 -6.63
CA ALA A 254 16.34 15.97 -7.03
C ALA A 254 15.30 16.27 -5.93
N TRP A 255 14.80 15.24 -5.25
CA TRP A 255 13.89 15.39 -4.13
C TRP A 255 14.52 16.17 -2.96
N ASN A 256 15.77 15.87 -2.64
CA ASN A 256 16.50 16.56 -1.58
C ASN A 256 16.81 18.02 -1.96
N ALA A 257 16.96 18.34 -3.24
CA ALA A 257 17.13 19.73 -3.72
C ALA A 257 15.84 20.58 -3.67
N LEU A 258 14.67 19.96 -3.46
CA LEU A 258 13.40 20.66 -3.26
C LEU A 258 13.10 20.99 -1.79
N LYS A 259 13.73 20.25 -0.86
CA LYS A 259 13.57 20.44 0.58
C LYS A 259 14.45 21.57 1.07
#